data_AF-A0A1C7N5J9-F1
#
_entry.id   AF-A0A1C7N5J9-F1
#
_cell.length_a   1.000
_cell.length_b   1.000
_cell.length_c   1.000
_cell.angle_alpha   90.00
_cell.angle_beta   90.00
_cell.angle_gamma   90.00
#
_symmetry.space_group_name_H-M   'P 1'
#
loop_
_entity.id
_entity.type
_entity.pdbx_description
1 polymer ?
#
loop_
_entity_poly.entity_id
_entity_poly.type
_entity_poly.pdbx_seq_one_letter_code
_entity_poly.pdbx_strand_id
1 'polypeptide(L)'
;MTYLQVNQSNDMYRGRKRRPSEDEEMTETTTSRPMLTRKSKSPEQKRQRTHLQKRSTRGALLETLDKEALVNIIDSLLKTQPIVQRDIMNYIPAPTIHSAIGVLSDLEKKFIQSFPFKKHGPGRDDYTFSRVQEALTDLVDTITQYANHFTSSQIFPSNSFTFLNHVTHMAHRLPDWDNEENNQLKKELYRDLNLFWKTAIQATAAKLTADQYSPDSVREWAKQLAQHHSYTDNNYFTESVVEFSRQLGYWMDSNHQPTFPSLSSSTHHHCLTPLENTLIPSHSVVGDRR
;
A
#
# COMPACT_ATOMS: atom_id res chain seq x y z
N MET A 1 46.32 -22.45 -56.82
CA MET A 1 46.06 -23.79 -56.28
C MET A 1 44.84 -23.71 -55.37
N THR A 2 43.72 -24.42 -55.48
CA THR A 2 43.05 -25.18 -56.54
C THR A 2 41.63 -25.51 -55.98
N TYR A 3 40.58 -25.42 -56.83
CA TYR A 3 39.18 -25.92 -56.70
C TYR A 3 38.27 -25.40 -55.55
N LEU A 4 37.04 -24.85 -55.71
CA LEU A 4 35.80 -25.06 -56.52
C LEU A 4 34.93 -26.29 -56.18
N GLN A 5 33.60 -26.06 -56.33
CA GLN A 5 32.38 -26.92 -56.30
C GLN A 5 31.64 -27.08 -54.95
N VAL A 6 30.39 -26.64 -54.74
CA VAL A 6 29.07 -26.73 -55.46
C VAL A 6 28.47 -28.14 -55.49
N ASN A 7 27.31 -28.30 -54.82
CA ASN A 7 26.14 -29.13 -55.20
C ASN A 7 24.98 -28.80 -54.21
N GLN A 8 23.86 -28.18 -54.62
CA GLN A 8 22.68 -28.69 -55.36
C GLN A 8 21.68 -29.54 -54.53
N SER A 9 20.52 -28.92 -54.26
CA SER A 9 19.12 -29.34 -54.50
C SER A 9 18.56 -30.67 -53.97
N ASN A 10 17.50 -30.58 -53.14
CA ASN A 10 16.24 -31.35 -53.17
C ASN A 10 15.37 -30.81 -52.00
N ASP A 11 14.05 -30.72 -52.00
CA ASP A 11 13.01 -31.24 -52.89
C ASP A 11 11.70 -30.45 -52.65
N MET A 12 10.78 -30.60 -53.59
CA MET A 12 9.37 -30.22 -53.54
C MET A 12 8.70 -30.64 -52.22
N TYR A 13 7.68 -29.95 -51.67
CA TYR A 13 6.29 -30.04 -52.11
C TYR A 13 5.49 -28.79 -51.70
N ARG A 14 4.92 -28.12 -52.71
CA ARG A 14 3.91 -27.07 -52.56
C ARG A 14 2.55 -27.70 -52.21
N GLY A 15 2.01 -27.39 -51.04
CA GLY A 15 0.62 -27.68 -50.67
C GLY A 15 -0.35 -26.84 -51.50
N ARG A 16 -0.96 -27.46 -52.52
CA ARG A 16 -1.86 -26.82 -53.48
C ARG A 16 -3.28 -26.71 -52.90
N LYS A 17 -3.82 -25.48 -52.87
CA LYS A 17 -5.22 -25.13 -52.58
C LYS A 17 -6.17 -25.96 -53.45
N ARG A 18 -7.13 -26.66 -52.85
CA ARG A 18 -8.25 -27.31 -53.56
C ARG A 18 -9.47 -26.36 -53.55
N ARG A 19 -9.94 -26.00 -54.74
CA ARG A 19 -11.29 -25.43 -54.96
C ARG A 19 -12.26 -26.61 -55.17
N PRO A 20 -13.48 -26.60 -54.62
CA PRO A 20 -14.54 -27.50 -55.06
C PRO A 20 -15.11 -26.97 -56.38
N SER A 21 -15.18 -27.84 -57.39
CA SER A 21 -15.92 -27.62 -58.64
C SER A 21 -17.40 -27.91 -58.41
N GLU A 22 -18.24 -26.98 -58.84
CA GLU A 22 -19.68 -27.16 -59.07
C GLU A 22 -19.86 -27.83 -60.44
N ASP A 23 -20.61 -28.93 -60.49
CA ASP A 23 -21.40 -29.35 -61.65
C ASP A 23 -22.18 -30.63 -61.26
N GLU A 24 -23.50 -30.56 -61.30
CA GLU A 24 -24.35 -31.55 -61.98
C GLU A 24 -25.82 -31.06 -62.02
N GLU A 25 -26.29 -30.94 -63.25
CA GLU A 25 -27.58 -30.42 -63.68
C GLU A 25 -28.62 -31.57 -63.83
N MET A 26 -29.90 -31.18 -63.85
CA MET A 26 -31.07 -31.87 -64.44
C MET A 26 -31.66 -33.14 -63.78
N THR A 27 -32.93 -33.05 -63.36
CA THR A 27 -34.09 -33.50 -64.18
C THR A 27 -35.44 -33.26 -63.47
N GLU A 28 -36.41 -32.74 -64.23
CA GLU A 28 -37.84 -32.67 -63.92
C GLU A 28 -38.50 -34.05 -64.10
N THR A 29 -39.46 -34.42 -63.24
CA THR A 29 -40.82 -34.81 -63.68
C THR A 29 -41.79 -35.05 -62.51
N THR A 30 -43.06 -34.81 -62.84
CA THR A 30 -44.27 -34.74 -62.02
C THR A 30 -44.86 -36.09 -61.58
N THR A 31 -45.71 -36.04 -60.54
CA THR A 31 -46.99 -36.79 -60.39
C THR A 31 -47.09 -37.82 -59.23
N SER A 32 -48.09 -37.55 -58.37
CA SER A 32 -48.91 -38.45 -57.54
C SER A 32 -48.39 -39.07 -56.23
N ARG A 33 -49.04 -38.64 -55.14
CA ARG A 33 -49.27 -39.34 -53.84
C ARG A 33 -49.95 -40.72 -54.09
N PRO A 34 -49.83 -41.74 -53.20
CA PRO A 34 -50.19 -41.65 -51.77
C PRO A 34 -49.37 -42.50 -50.75
N MET A 35 -49.68 -42.21 -49.48
CA MET A 35 -49.49 -42.97 -48.22
C MET A 35 -48.57 -44.19 -48.18
N LEU A 36 -47.60 -44.18 -47.26
CA LEU A 36 -47.61 -45.02 -46.05
C LEU A 36 -46.36 -44.74 -45.18
N THR A 37 -46.53 -45.00 -43.90
CA THR A 37 -45.65 -44.73 -42.78
C THR A 37 -44.24 -45.30 -42.94
N ARG A 38 -43.21 -44.46 -42.76
CA ARG A 38 -41.87 -44.95 -42.45
C ARG A 38 -41.15 -43.96 -41.52
N LYS A 39 -41.02 -44.38 -40.25
CA LYS A 39 -40.23 -43.73 -39.20
C LYS A 39 -38.84 -43.38 -39.73
N SER A 40 -38.59 -42.11 -40.07
CA SER A 40 -37.24 -41.59 -40.25
C SER A 40 -36.75 -41.11 -38.88
N LYS A 41 -35.71 -41.79 -38.40
CA LYS A 41 -34.93 -41.40 -37.23
C LYS A 41 -34.39 -40.00 -37.50
N SER A 42 -34.87 -39.01 -36.75
CA SER A 42 -34.25 -37.68 -36.72
C SER A 42 -32.80 -37.86 -36.27
N PRO A 43 -31.79 -37.36 -37.01
CA PRO A 43 -30.42 -37.38 -36.53
C PRO A 43 -30.35 -36.46 -35.33
N GLU A 44 -30.17 -37.08 -34.18
CA GLU A 44 -29.83 -36.46 -32.91
C GLU A 44 -28.62 -35.56 -33.14
N GLN A 45 -28.87 -34.27 -33.41
CA GLN A 45 -27.84 -33.25 -33.43
C GLN A 45 -27.35 -33.12 -31.99
N LYS A 46 -26.40 -33.99 -31.65
CA LYS A 46 -25.50 -33.83 -30.52
C LYS A 46 -24.66 -32.60 -30.82
N ARG A 47 -25.27 -31.42 -30.65
CA ARG A 47 -24.58 -30.14 -30.56
C ARG A 47 -23.72 -30.27 -29.31
N GLN A 48 -22.49 -30.74 -29.49
CA GLN A 48 -21.42 -30.46 -28.56
C GLN A 48 -21.46 -28.95 -28.36
N ARG A 49 -21.91 -28.54 -27.17
CA ARG A 49 -21.74 -27.19 -26.68
C ARG A 49 -20.24 -26.96 -26.61
N THR A 50 -19.65 -26.48 -27.71
CA THR A 50 -18.37 -25.83 -27.68
C THR A 50 -18.55 -24.61 -26.79
N HIS A 51 -18.05 -24.71 -25.56
CA HIS A 51 -17.87 -23.60 -24.64
C HIS A 51 -16.73 -22.70 -25.16
N LEU A 52 -16.78 -22.33 -26.43
CA LEU A 52 -15.96 -21.27 -26.99
C LEU A 52 -16.58 -19.99 -26.43
N GLN A 53 -16.11 -19.55 -25.26
CA GLN A 53 -16.40 -18.21 -24.77
C GLN A 53 -15.92 -17.24 -25.86
N LYS A 54 -16.84 -16.76 -26.68
CA LYS A 54 -16.56 -15.69 -27.63
C LYS A 54 -16.10 -14.51 -26.78
N ARG A 55 -14.81 -14.17 -26.87
CA ARG A 55 -14.22 -12.99 -26.24
C ARG A 55 -15.15 -11.82 -26.50
N SER A 56 -15.64 -11.18 -25.43
CA SER A 56 -16.53 -10.02 -25.57
C SER A 56 -15.83 -8.96 -26.41
N THR A 57 -16.52 -8.41 -27.42
CA THR A 57 -15.97 -7.35 -28.30
C THR A 57 -15.46 -6.16 -27.49
N ARG A 58 -16.04 -5.92 -26.30
CA ARG A 58 -15.59 -4.92 -25.33
C ARG A 58 -14.26 -5.26 -24.68
N GLY A 59 -14.01 -6.53 -24.34
CA GLY A 59 -12.73 -6.96 -23.78
C GLY A 59 -11.59 -6.79 -24.79
N ALA A 60 -11.87 -7.10 -26.06
CA ALA A 60 -10.91 -6.87 -27.15
C ALA A 60 -10.59 -5.38 -27.36
N LEU A 61 -11.55 -4.48 -27.15
CA LEU A 61 -11.32 -3.03 -27.20
C LEU A 61 -10.44 -2.53 -26.04
N LEU A 62 -10.68 -3.02 -24.81
CA LEU A 62 -9.86 -2.64 -23.65
C LEU A 62 -8.40 -3.10 -23.79
N GLU A 63 -8.15 -4.21 -24.48
CA GLU A 63 -6.79 -4.70 -24.75
C GLU A 63 -6.01 -3.86 -25.78
N THR A 64 -6.72 -3.10 -26.62
CA THR A 64 -6.07 -2.18 -27.55
C THR A 64 -5.65 -0.86 -26.90
N LEU A 65 -6.09 -0.61 -25.67
CA LEU A 65 -5.71 0.58 -24.91
C LEU A 65 -4.36 0.37 -24.24
N ASP A 66 -3.55 1.43 -24.22
CA ASP A 66 -2.36 1.47 -23.39
C ASP A 66 -2.73 1.64 -21.90
N LYS A 67 -1.73 1.45 -21.04
CA LYS A 67 -1.91 1.52 -19.59
C LYS A 67 -2.49 2.87 -19.15
N GLU A 68 -2.02 3.96 -19.75
CA GLU A 68 -2.41 5.32 -19.39
C GLU A 68 -3.87 5.60 -19.78
N ALA A 69 -4.30 5.22 -20.99
CA ALA A 69 -5.69 5.35 -21.39
C ALA A 69 -6.63 4.52 -20.51
N LEU A 70 -6.22 3.31 -20.13
CA LEU A 70 -7.02 2.47 -19.22
C LEU A 70 -7.17 3.12 -17.83
N VAL A 71 -6.07 3.64 -17.26
CA VAL A 71 -6.11 4.36 -15.98
C VAL A 71 -7.02 5.58 -16.05
N ASN A 72 -6.91 6.38 -17.11
CA ASN A 72 -7.74 7.59 -17.29
C ASN A 72 -9.24 7.28 -17.39
N ILE A 73 -9.61 6.20 -18.09
CA ILE A 73 -11.00 5.75 -18.19
C ILE A 73 -11.50 5.28 -16.82
N ILE A 74 -10.70 4.49 -16.10
CA ILE A 74 -11.06 4.02 -14.75
C ILE A 74 -11.23 5.23 -13.82
N ASP A 75 -10.28 6.16 -13.78
CA ASP A 75 -10.37 7.36 -12.93
C ASP A 75 -11.62 8.20 -13.23
N SER A 76 -11.94 8.40 -14.51
CA SER A 76 -13.18 9.08 -14.93
C SER A 76 -14.43 8.34 -14.47
N LEU A 77 -14.42 7.01 -14.51
CA LEU A 77 -15.52 6.16 -14.06
C LEU A 77 -15.69 6.21 -12.53
N LEU A 78 -14.58 6.16 -11.77
CA LEU A 78 -14.58 6.29 -10.31
C LEU A 78 -15.17 7.64 -9.88
N LYS A 79 -14.83 8.74 -10.57
CA LYS A 79 -15.37 10.08 -10.31
C LYS A 79 -16.87 10.20 -10.62
N THR A 80 -17.35 9.52 -11.66
CA THR A 80 -18.73 9.65 -12.14
C THR A 80 -19.71 8.74 -11.37
N GLN A 81 -19.23 7.61 -10.83
CA GLN A 81 -20.08 6.59 -10.21
C GLN A 81 -19.55 6.14 -8.84
N PRO A 82 -19.97 6.79 -7.74
CA PRO A 82 -19.48 6.48 -6.38
C PRO A 82 -19.74 5.04 -5.91
N ILE A 83 -20.84 4.42 -6.37
CA ILE A 83 -21.16 3.02 -6.05
C ILE A 83 -20.10 2.09 -6.63
N VAL A 84 -19.75 2.30 -7.90
CA VAL A 84 -18.75 1.48 -8.60
C VAL A 84 -17.36 1.77 -8.04
N GLN A 85 -17.09 3.00 -7.60
CA GLN A 85 -15.84 3.33 -6.91
C GLN A 85 -15.63 2.45 -5.68
N ARG A 86 -16.62 2.35 -4.78
CA ARG A 86 -16.51 1.52 -3.59
C ARG A 86 -16.23 0.06 -3.93
N ASP A 87 -16.93 -0.47 -4.93
CA ASP A 87 -16.78 -1.87 -5.33
C ASP A 87 -15.42 -2.13 -6.00
N ILE A 88 -14.95 -1.24 -6.88
CA ILE A 88 -13.62 -1.34 -7.52
C ILE A 88 -12.50 -1.24 -6.49
N MET A 89 -12.61 -0.32 -5.52
CA MET A 89 -11.59 -0.17 -4.48
C MET A 89 -11.41 -1.44 -3.63
N ASN A 90 -12.44 -2.28 -3.50
CA ASN A 90 -12.32 -3.58 -2.83
C ASN A 90 -11.50 -4.61 -3.63
N TYR A 91 -11.40 -4.45 -4.95
CA TYR A 91 -10.59 -5.32 -5.81
C TYR A 91 -9.15 -4.82 -5.99
N ILE A 92 -8.90 -3.54 -5.72
CA ILE A 92 -7.55 -2.97 -5.77
C ILE A 92 -6.83 -3.34 -4.47
N PRO A 93 -5.76 -4.15 -4.51
CA PRO A 93 -5.01 -4.47 -3.31
C PRO A 93 -4.35 -3.19 -2.76
N ALA A 94 -4.32 -3.08 -1.43
CA ALA A 94 -3.60 -2.00 -0.77
C ALA A 94 -2.12 -1.99 -1.21
N PRO A 95 -1.51 -0.81 -1.42
CA PRO A 95 -0.13 -0.72 -1.85
C PRO A 95 0.80 -1.32 -0.80
N THR A 96 1.68 -2.23 -1.22
CA THR A 96 2.74 -2.77 -0.36
C THR A 96 3.90 -1.79 -0.28
N ILE A 97 4.72 -1.88 0.78
CA ILE A 97 5.93 -1.05 0.92
C ILE A 97 6.83 -1.21 -0.31
N HIS A 98 7.04 -2.45 -0.78
CA HIS A 98 7.90 -2.72 -1.93
C HIS A 98 7.35 -2.09 -3.22
N SER A 99 6.03 -2.18 -3.45
CA SER A 99 5.40 -1.56 -4.62
C SER A 99 5.51 -0.04 -4.56
N ALA A 100 5.26 0.57 -3.40
CA ALA A 100 5.34 2.02 -3.22
C ALA A 100 6.78 2.53 -3.41
N ILE A 101 7.77 1.86 -2.79
CA ILE A 101 9.19 2.19 -2.97
C ILE A 101 9.62 2.02 -4.43
N GLY A 102 9.11 1.02 -5.14
CA GLY A 102 9.37 0.83 -6.57
C GLY A 102 8.93 2.04 -7.39
N VAL A 103 7.70 2.50 -7.19
CA VAL A 103 7.16 3.71 -7.86
C VAL A 103 7.99 4.95 -7.51
N LEU A 104 8.31 5.15 -6.23
CA LEU A 104 9.13 6.29 -5.80
C LEU A 104 10.55 6.26 -6.37
N SER A 105 11.15 5.08 -6.49
CA SER A 105 12.48 4.90 -7.09
C SER A 105 12.47 5.24 -8.58
N ASP A 106 11.38 4.91 -9.30
CA ASP A 106 11.25 5.25 -10.71
C ASP A 106 11.00 6.74 -10.92
N LEU A 107 10.24 7.40 -10.04
CA LEU A 107 10.08 8.85 -10.03
C LEU A 107 11.40 9.58 -9.70
N GLU A 108 12.19 9.06 -8.76
CA GLU A 108 13.51 9.61 -8.48
C GLU A 108 14.45 9.47 -9.68
N LYS A 109 14.44 8.33 -10.38
CA LYS A 109 15.20 8.18 -11.64
C LYS A 109 14.75 9.19 -12.69
N LYS A 110 13.42 9.37 -12.85
CA LYS A 110 12.85 10.38 -13.76
C LYS A 110 13.34 11.78 -13.39
N PHE A 111 13.31 12.14 -12.12
CA PHE A 111 13.85 13.39 -11.59
C PHE A 111 15.34 13.56 -11.93
N ILE A 112 16.17 12.54 -11.69
CA ILE A 112 17.61 12.57 -12.01
C ILE A 112 17.83 12.71 -13.53
N GLN A 113 17.01 12.07 -14.35
CA GLN A 113 17.08 12.14 -15.81
C GLN A 113 16.60 13.47 -16.39
N SER A 114 15.77 14.22 -15.65
CA SER A 114 15.31 15.57 -16.04
C SER A 114 16.42 16.63 -15.97
N PHE A 115 17.57 16.33 -15.35
CA PHE A 115 18.68 17.28 -15.29
C PHE A 115 19.26 17.55 -16.68
N PRO A 116 19.46 18.83 -17.07
CA PRO A 116 20.03 19.18 -18.36
C PRO A 116 21.50 18.75 -18.44
N PHE A 117 21.91 18.20 -19.58
CA PHE A 117 23.30 17.82 -19.83
C PHE A 117 24.19 19.06 -19.86
N LYS A 118 25.10 19.17 -18.87
CA LYS A 118 26.13 20.20 -18.80
C LYS A 118 27.51 19.55 -18.71
N LYS A 119 28.51 20.14 -19.37
CA LYS A 119 29.91 19.63 -19.36
C LYS A 119 30.53 19.53 -17.96
N HIS A 120 30.01 20.29 -16.99
CA HIS A 120 30.50 20.36 -15.61
C HIS A 120 29.55 19.67 -14.60
N GLY A 121 28.60 18.85 -15.07
CA GLY A 121 27.61 18.19 -14.21
C GLY A 121 26.35 19.03 -13.97
N PRO A 122 25.35 18.50 -13.25
CA PRO A 122 24.07 19.16 -13.03
C PRO A 122 24.26 20.46 -12.26
N GLY A 123 23.86 21.59 -12.87
CA GLY A 123 23.87 22.89 -12.20
C GLY A 123 22.82 22.99 -11.11
N ARG A 124 23.00 23.92 -10.17
CA ARG A 124 22.04 24.24 -9.10
C ARG A 124 21.39 25.62 -9.28
N ASP A 125 21.49 26.14 -10.51
CA ASP A 125 20.92 27.39 -10.98
C ASP A 125 19.42 27.27 -11.27
N ASP A 126 18.74 28.43 -11.29
CA ASP A 126 17.29 28.53 -11.54
C ASP A 126 16.86 27.84 -12.83
N TYR A 127 17.66 27.94 -13.90
CA TYR A 127 17.36 27.25 -15.15
C TYR A 127 17.30 25.72 -14.97
N THR A 128 18.24 25.15 -14.22
CA THR A 128 18.23 23.70 -13.95
C THR A 128 17.05 23.32 -13.08
N PHE A 129 16.72 24.14 -12.07
CA PHE A 129 15.54 23.94 -11.24
C PHE A 129 14.25 23.91 -12.08
N SER A 130 14.00 24.90 -12.94
CA SER A 130 12.79 24.94 -13.78
C SER A 130 12.65 23.72 -14.70
N ARG A 131 13.76 23.06 -15.06
CA ARG A 131 13.73 21.81 -15.86
C ARG A 131 13.33 20.59 -15.06
N VAL A 132 13.76 20.51 -13.80
CA VAL A 132 13.50 19.35 -12.94
C VAL A 132 12.28 19.55 -12.04
N GLN A 133 11.76 20.77 -11.95
CA GLN A 133 10.68 21.15 -11.05
C GLN A 133 9.47 20.23 -11.15
N GLU A 134 8.99 19.94 -12.37
CA GLU A 134 7.84 19.05 -12.56
C GLU A 134 8.08 17.65 -12.00
N ALA A 135 9.24 17.04 -12.34
CA ALA A 135 9.58 15.71 -11.84
C ALA A 135 9.86 15.69 -10.33
N LEU A 136 10.39 16.79 -9.78
CA LEU A 136 10.59 16.96 -8.34
C LEU A 136 9.26 17.06 -7.60
N THR A 137 8.32 17.87 -8.09
CA THR A 137 6.98 18.01 -7.53
C THR A 137 6.24 16.67 -7.58
N ASP A 138 6.26 15.97 -8.72
CA ASP A 138 5.66 14.64 -8.89
C ASP A 138 6.20 13.62 -7.86
N LEU A 139 7.52 13.63 -7.61
CA LEU A 139 8.14 12.82 -6.56
C LEU A 139 7.68 13.21 -5.15
N VAL A 140 7.73 14.51 -4.81
CA VAL A 140 7.33 15.02 -3.49
C VAL A 140 5.87 14.71 -3.19
N ASP A 141 4.96 14.99 -4.13
CA ASP A 141 3.53 14.72 -4.00
C ASP A 141 3.26 13.23 -3.81
N THR A 142 3.97 12.38 -4.54
CA THR A 142 3.82 10.92 -4.41
C THR A 142 4.37 10.41 -3.07
N ILE A 143 5.48 10.98 -2.57
CA ILE A 143 5.99 10.68 -1.21
C ILE A 143 4.92 11.03 -0.18
N THR A 144 4.36 12.23 -0.24
CA THR A 144 3.34 12.71 0.72
C THR A 144 2.08 11.84 0.69
N GLN A 145 1.61 11.44 -0.51
CA GLN A 145 0.45 10.55 -0.65
C GLN A 145 0.68 9.18 -0.02
N TYR A 146 1.82 8.53 -0.31
CA TYR A 146 2.12 7.24 0.29
C TYR A 146 2.42 7.35 1.78
N ALA A 147 3.10 8.41 2.24
CA ALA A 147 3.33 8.65 3.65
C ALA A 147 2.00 8.72 4.41
N ASN A 148 1.03 9.49 3.92
CA ASN A 148 -0.30 9.56 4.50
C ASN A 148 -0.99 8.18 4.58
N HIS A 149 -0.89 7.37 3.53
CA HIS A 149 -1.41 6.00 3.53
C HIS A 149 -0.74 5.12 4.60
N PHE A 150 0.60 5.12 4.63
CA PHE A 150 1.38 4.27 5.55
C PHE A 150 1.35 4.75 7.01
N THR A 151 0.99 6.00 7.28
CA THR A 151 0.75 6.52 8.63
C THR A 151 -0.70 6.41 9.08
N SER A 152 -1.60 5.89 8.24
CA SER A 152 -2.99 5.67 8.63
C SER A 152 -3.11 4.67 9.78
N SER A 153 -4.15 4.84 10.60
CA SER A 153 -4.38 4.02 11.80
C SER A 153 -4.59 2.53 11.51
N GLN A 154 -4.73 2.11 10.26
CA GLN A 154 -4.90 0.70 9.89
C GLN A 154 -3.56 -0.02 9.68
N ILE A 155 -2.49 0.71 9.39
CA ILE A 155 -1.18 0.12 9.08
C ILE A 155 -0.44 -0.27 10.36
N PHE A 156 0.29 -1.38 10.29
CA PHE A 156 1.10 -1.87 11.40
C PHE A 156 2.32 -0.97 11.62
N PRO A 157 2.67 -0.61 12.87
CA PRO A 157 3.77 0.31 13.17
C PRO A 157 5.09 0.01 12.45
N SER A 158 5.50 -1.26 12.40
CA SER A 158 6.75 -1.64 11.73
C SER A 158 6.75 -1.25 10.25
N ASN A 159 5.60 -1.34 9.59
CA ASN A 159 5.45 -0.95 8.19
C ASN A 159 5.49 0.57 8.03
N SER A 160 4.82 1.30 8.92
CA SER A 160 4.83 2.78 8.94
C SER A 160 6.26 3.30 9.10
N PHE A 161 7.00 2.85 10.12
CA PHE A 161 8.36 3.31 10.38
C PHE A 161 9.36 2.87 9.30
N THR A 162 9.24 1.64 8.79
CA THR A 162 10.10 1.18 7.69
C THR A 162 9.91 2.04 6.44
N PHE A 163 8.66 2.36 6.09
CA PHE A 163 8.36 3.23 4.96
C PHE A 163 8.88 4.65 5.20
N LEU A 164 8.58 5.24 6.37
CA LEU A 164 9.00 6.60 6.72
C LEU A 164 10.53 6.77 6.72
N ASN A 165 11.27 5.81 7.27
CA ASN A 165 12.72 5.79 7.21
C ASN A 165 13.21 5.84 5.75
N HIS A 166 12.65 4.99 4.88
CA HIS A 166 13.04 4.97 3.47
C HIS A 166 12.80 6.30 2.75
N VAL A 167 11.60 6.87 2.87
CA VAL A 167 11.29 8.14 2.20
C VAL A 167 12.02 9.33 2.81
N THR A 168 12.36 9.29 4.10
CA THR A 168 13.19 10.32 4.73
C THR A 168 14.61 10.27 4.18
N HIS A 169 15.17 9.08 3.96
CA HIS A 169 16.43 8.94 3.22
C HIS A 169 16.33 9.43 1.77
N MET A 170 15.20 9.26 1.09
CA MET A 170 15.01 9.86 -0.25
C MET A 170 15.04 11.39 -0.18
N ALA A 171 14.33 12.00 0.78
CA ALA A 171 14.33 13.44 1.00
C ALA A 171 15.74 13.99 1.28
N HIS A 172 16.56 13.26 2.03
CA HIS A 172 17.96 13.59 2.29
C HIS A 172 18.83 13.66 1.03
N ARG A 173 18.52 12.87 -0.01
CA ARG A 173 19.25 12.87 -1.28
C ARG A 173 18.85 14.00 -2.21
N LEU A 174 17.76 14.71 -1.92
CA LEU A 174 17.33 15.83 -2.75
C LEU A 174 18.38 16.95 -2.75
N PRO A 175 18.64 17.56 -3.91
CA PRO A 175 19.61 18.64 -4.04
C PRO A 175 19.18 19.88 -3.26
N ASP A 176 20.16 20.61 -2.71
CA ASP A 176 20.01 22.02 -2.40
C ASP A 176 20.33 22.87 -3.63
N TRP A 177 19.52 23.89 -3.86
CA TRP A 177 19.58 24.84 -4.96
C TRP A 177 20.24 26.14 -4.52
N ASP A 178 20.86 26.86 -5.46
CA ASP A 178 21.56 28.13 -5.17
C ASP A 178 20.56 29.21 -4.72
N ASN A 179 19.35 29.17 -5.27
CA ASN A 179 18.25 30.03 -4.87
C ASN A 179 17.44 29.37 -3.74
N GLU A 180 17.32 30.10 -2.63
CA GLU A 180 16.63 29.65 -1.43
C GLU A 180 15.12 29.38 -1.65
N GLU A 181 14.48 30.07 -2.58
CA GLU A 181 13.06 29.86 -2.91
C GLU A 181 12.83 28.47 -3.51
N ASN A 182 13.78 27.96 -4.30
CA ASN A 182 13.71 26.64 -4.91
C ASN A 182 13.89 25.51 -3.88
N ASN A 183 14.46 25.81 -2.71
CA ASN A 183 14.61 24.85 -1.61
C ASN A 183 13.32 24.68 -0.81
N GLN A 184 12.29 25.51 -1.01
CA GLN A 184 11.05 25.44 -0.22
C GLN A 184 10.37 24.07 -0.33
N LEU A 185 10.32 23.46 -1.51
CA LEU A 185 9.75 22.12 -1.69
C LEU A 185 10.41 21.07 -0.79
N LYS A 186 11.74 21.08 -0.69
CA LYS A 186 12.49 20.17 0.18
C LYS A 186 12.22 20.47 1.66
N LYS A 187 12.13 21.74 2.04
CA LYS A 187 11.83 22.17 3.42
C LYS A 187 10.40 21.79 3.84
N GLU A 188 9.43 21.97 2.96
CA GLU A 188 8.04 21.58 3.16
C GLU A 188 7.93 20.07 3.29
N LEU A 189 8.59 19.30 2.42
CA LEU A 189 8.64 17.84 2.54
C LEU A 189 9.20 17.40 3.92
N TYR A 190 10.25 18.04 4.44
CA TYR A 190 10.73 17.71 5.79
C TYR A 190 9.72 18.01 6.89
N ARG A 191 8.98 19.13 6.78
CA ARG A 191 7.92 19.47 7.75
C ARG A 191 6.79 18.43 7.71
N ASP A 192 6.37 18.03 6.51
CA ASP A 192 5.35 17.01 6.32
C ASP A 192 5.82 15.65 6.86
N LEU A 193 7.05 15.24 6.55
CA LEU A 193 7.65 14.02 7.09
C LEU A 193 7.69 14.04 8.61
N ASN A 194 8.08 15.16 9.24
CA ASN A 194 8.03 15.28 10.70
C ASN A 194 6.61 15.07 11.27
N LEU A 195 5.58 15.61 10.60
CA LEU A 195 4.19 15.37 10.98
C LEU A 195 3.77 13.91 10.80
N PHE A 196 4.19 13.26 9.71
CA PHE A 196 3.94 11.85 9.48
C PHE A 196 4.63 10.96 10.51
N TRP A 197 5.88 11.24 10.87
CA TRP A 197 6.59 10.56 11.96
C TRP A 197 5.82 10.70 13.29
N LYS A 198 5.41 11.92 13.63
CA LYS A 198 4.60 12.20 14.84
C LYS A 198 3.28 11.41 14.84
N THR A 199 2.59 11.35 13.70
CA THR A 199 1.33 10.61 13.54
C THR A 199 1.55 9.11 13.69
N ALA A 200 2.62 8.56 13.11
CA ALA A 200 2.98 7.16 13.25
C ALA A 200 3.30 6.80 14.71
N ILE A 201 4.01 7.68 15.43
CA ILE A 201 4.30 7.53 16.86
C ILE A 201 3.00 7.49 17.68
N GLN A 202 2.11 8.45 17.46
CA GLN A 202 0.81 8.52 18.14
C GLN A 202 -0.05 7.27 17.87
N ALA A 203 -0.15 6.84 16.61
CA ALA A 203 -0.88 5.65 16.23
C ALA A 203 -0.26 4.39 16.85
N THR A 204 1.06 4.33 16.95
CA THR A 204 1.80 3.22 17.56
C THR A 204 1.55 3.16 19.06
N ALA A 205 1.69 4.29 19.76
CA ALA A 205 1.43 4.39 21.19
C ALA A 205 -0.01 4.03 21.56
N ALA A 206 -0.99 4.42 20.73
CA ALA A 206 -2.39 4.04 20.93
C ALA A 206 -2.65 2.53 20.77
N LYS A 207 -1.83 1.83 19.98
CA LYS A 207 -1.93 0.39 19.73
C LYS A 207 -1.03 -0.45 20.63
N LEU A 208 -0.06 0.16 21.31
CA LEU A 208 0.91 -0.59 22.09
C LEU A 208 0.23 -1.20 23.32
N THR A 209 0.08 -2.53 23.27
CA THR A 209 -0.16 -3.38 24.43
C THR A 209 1.13 -4.16 24.68
N ALA A 210 1.44 -4.43 25.94
CA ALA A 210 2.78 -4.83 26.38
C ALA A 210 3.37 -6.10 25.74
N ASP A 211 2.53 -6.94 25.12
CA ASP A 211 2.95 -8.21 24.54
C ASP A 211 3.20 -8.16 23.01
N GLN A 212 2.98 -7.02 22.33
CA GLN A 212 3.01 -6.99 20.86
C GLN A 212 4.33 -6.55 20.22
N TYR A 213 5.23 -5.90 20.96
CA TYR A 213 6.44 -5.31 20.37
C TYR A 213 7.68 -5.59 21.21
N SER A 214 8.76 -6.01 20.55
CA SER A 214 10.07 -6.09 21.20
C SER A 214 10.58 -4.68 21.51
N PRO A 215 11.10 -4.44 22.73
CA PRO A 215 11.85 -3.22 23.06
C PRO A 215 12.95 -2.88 22.04
N ASP A 216 13.54 -3.88 21.39
CA ASP A 216 14.56 -3.68 20.35
C ASP A 216 14.01 -2.95 19.12
N SER A 217 12.80 -3.30 18.67
CA SER A 217 12.18 -2.64 17.51
C SER A 217 11.90 -1.17 17.78
N VAL A 218 11.42 -0.85 19.00
CA VAL A 218 11.17 0.53 19.41
C VAL A 218 12.48 1.32 19.50
N ARG A 219 13.53 0.72 20.05
CA ARG A 219 14.87 1.33 20.08
C ARG A 219 15.43 1.61 18.67
N GLU A 220 15.21 0.70 17.73
CA GLU A 220 15.66 0.89 16.35
C GLU A 220 14.91 2.04 15.65
N TRP A 221 13.59 2.16 15.86
CA TRP A 221 12.84 3.32 15.33
C TRP A 221 13.30 4.64 15.95
N ALA A 222 13.57 4.65 17.27
CA ALA A 222 14.12 5.82 17.96
C ALA A 222 15.46 6.24 17.36
N LYS A 223 16.35 5.27 17.12
CA LYS A 223 17.66 5.48 16.52
C LYS A 223 17.55 6.03 15.10
N GLN A 224 16.68 5.48 14.26
CA GLN A 224 16.46 5.98 12.89
C GLN A 224 15.97 7.43 12.91
N LEU A 225 14.98 7.74 13.75
CA LEU A 225 14.47 9.10 13.89
C LEU A 225 15.56 10.07 14.39
N ALA A 226 16.36 9.67 15.37
CA ALA A 226 17.48 10.46 15.86
C ALA A 226 18.55 10.70 14.78
N GLN A 227 18.83 9.70 13.93
CA GLN A 227 19.71 9.86 12.78
C GLN A 227 19.18 10.91 11.80
N HIS A 228 17.90 10.84 11.43
CA HIS A 228 17.28 11.85 10.56
C HIS A 228 17.29 13.26 11.18
N HIS A 229 17.05 13.36 12.48
CA HIS A 229 17.12 14.62 13.21
C HIS A 229 18.53 15.23 13.12
N SER A 230 19.56 14.42 13.40
CA SER A 230 20.96 14.86 13.30
C SER A 230 21.39 15.23 11.88
N TYR A 231 20.89 14.53 10.86
CA TYR A 231 21.20 14.84 9.46
C TYR A 231 20.68 16.21 9.02
N THR A 232 19.60 16.68 9.64
CA THR A 232 18.95 17.95 9.29
C THR A 232 19.35 19.10 10.22
N ASP A 233 20.54 19.00 10.82
CA ASP A 233 21.07 19.95 11.81
C ASP A 233 20.10 20.20 12.97
N ASN A 234 19.32 19.18 13.35
CA ASN A 234 18.32 19.22 14.42
C ASN A 234 17.16 20.22 14.20
N ASN A 235 16.89 20.63 12.96
CA ASN A 235 15.91 21.70 12.69
C ASN A 235 14.50 21.21 12.36
N TYR A 236 14.35 20.00 11.82
CA TYR A 236 13.06 19.57 11.24
C TYR A 236 12.32 18.50 12.05
N PHE A 237 13.05 17.53 12.62
CA PHE A 237 12.43 16.38 13.31
C PHE A 237 12.24 16.57 14.82
N THR A 238 12.38 17.80 15.33
CA THR A 238 12.36 18.07 16.78
C THR A 238 11.05 17.64 17.43
N GLU A 239 9.90 17.94 16.81
CA GLU A 239 8.60 17.59 17.38
C GLU A 239 8.39 16.08 17.45
N SER A 240 8.74 15.34 16.39
CA SER A 240 8.61 13.89 16.38
C SER A 240 9.56 13.22 17.36
N VAL A 241 10.79 13.72 17.54
CA VAL A 241 11.73 13.21 18.56
C VAL A 241 11.20 13.43 19.98
N VAL A 242 10.68 14.62 20.27
CA VAL A 242 10.06 14.92 21.57
C VAL A 242 8.84 14.03 21.80
N GLU A 243 7.99 13.86 20.78
CA GLU A 243 6.81 13.02 20.86
C GLU A 243 7.17 11.54 21.07
N PHE A 244 8.20 11.05 20.38
CA PHE A 244 8.72 9.70 20.55
C PHE A 244 9.16 9.48 22.00
N SER A 245 9.97 10.40 22.52
CA SER A 245 10.48 10.32 23.89
C SER A 245 9.34 10.33 24.90
N ARG A 246 8.31 11.16 24.68
CA ARG A 246 7.14 11.28 25.54
C ARG A 246 6.27 10.01 25.54
N GLN A 247 6.05 9.39 24.38
CA GLN A 247 5.06 8.31 24.24
C GLN A 247 5.65 6.91 24.22
N LEU A 248 6.87 6.75 23.73
CA LEU A 248 7.53 5.46 23.52
C LEU A 248 8.84 5.33 24.32
N GLY A 249 9.28 6.40 24.99
CA GLY A 249 10.51 6.44 25.79
C GLY A 249 10.63 5.32 26.83
N TYR A 250 9.54 5.07 27.57
CA TYR A 250 9.52 4.06 28.65
C TYR A 250 9.65 2.61 28.15
N TRP A 251 9.39 2.34 26.86
CA TRP A 251 9.60 1.00 26.28
C TRP A 251 11.07 0.69 26.00
N MET A 252 11.91 1.72 25.91
CA MET A 252 13.34 1.55 25.68
C MET A 252 14.08 1.16 26.96
N ASP A 253 13.56 1.56 28.13
CA ASP A 253 14.07 1.21 29.46
C ASP A 253 13.44 -0.09 29.97
N SER A 254 13.94 -1.22 29.49
CA SER A 254 13.48 -2.57 29.90
C SER A 254 13.80 -2.93 31.38
N ASN A 255 14.10 -1.95 32.24
CA ASN A 255 14.31 -2.12 33.69
C ASN A 255 13.16 -1.53 34.55
N HIS A 256 12.09 -1.03 33.95
CA HIS A 256 10.90 -0.64 34.70
C HIS A 256 9.66 -1.36 34.18
N GLN A 257 9.21 -2.36 34.95
CA GLN A 257 7.80 -2.73 34.92
C GLN A 257 6.99 -1.47 35.24
N PRO A 258 5.93 -1.15 34.46
CA PRO A 258 5.01 -0.11 34.87
C PRO A 258 4.35 -0.55 36.17
N THR A 259 4.68 0.13 37.26
CA THR A 259 3.95 0.00 38.52
C THR A 259 2.60 0.67 38.29
N PHE A 260 1.59 -0.12 37.94
CA PHE A 260 0.21 0.36 37.99
C PHE A 260 -0.09 0.69 39.45
N PRO A 261 -0.55 1.91 39.78
CA PRO A 261 -1.08 2.16 41.11
C PRO A 261 -2.33 1.31 41.26
N SER A 262 -2.22 0.22 42.03
CA SER A 262 -3.38 -0.49 42.53
C SER A 262 -4.20 0.51 43.33
N LEU A 263 -5.38 0.88 42.82
CA LEU A 263 -6.40 1.50 43.65
C LEU A 263 -6.77 0.49 44.74
N SER A 264 -6.11 0.59 45.89
CA SER A 264 -6.65 0.05 47.13
C SER A 264 -7.85 0.89 47.50
N SER A 265 -9.03 0.41 47.12
CA SER A 265 -10.33 0.88 47.59
C SER A 265 -10.35 0.89 49.12
N SER A 266 -10.11 2.06 49.73
CA SER A 266 -10.47 2.30 51.13
C SER A 266 -11.97 2.52 51.20
N THR A 267 -12.70 1.42 51.29
CA THR A 267 -14.13 1.44 51.55
C THR A 267 -14.37 1.70 53.04
N HIS A 268 -14.48 2.96 53.45
CA HIS A 268 -15.07 3.33 54.73
C HIS A 268 -16.59 3.11 54.66
N HIS A 269 -17.04 1.90 55.01
CA HIS A 269 -18.44 1.65 55.34
C HIS A 269 -18.66 1.94 56.83
N HIS A 270 -19.22 3.11 57.14
CA HIS A 270 -19.97 3.30 58.38
C HIS A 270 -21.34 2.66 58.19
N CYS A 271 -21.55 1.50 58.82
CA CYS A 271 -22.86 0.86 58.93
C CYS A 271 -23.16 0.67 60.43
N LEU A 272 -24.29 1.26 60.84
CA LEU A 272 -24.89 1.15 62.18
C LEU A 272 -25.38 -0.27 62.45
N THR A 273 -25.17 -0.76 63.68
CA THR A 273 -25.93 -1.89 64.25
C THR A 273 -26.39 -1.56 65.68
N PRO A 274 -27.62 -1.92 66.08
CA PRO A 274 -28.19 -1.66 67.41
C PRO A 274 -28.22 -2.90 68.34
N LEU A 275 -28.45 -2.65 69.65
CA LEU A 275 -28.84 -3.57 70.75
C LEU A 275 -27.76 -4.62 71.15
N GLU A 276 -27.53 -5.03 72.40
CA GLU A 276 -28.36 -5.10 73.60
C GLU A 276 -27.45 -5.33 74.85
N ASN A 277 -28.03 -5.12 76.04
CA ASN A 277 -27.49 -5.36 77.38
C ASN A 277 -26.78 -6.73 77.56
N THR A 278 -25.83 -6.82 78.51
CA THR A 278 -25.91 -7.69 79.71
C THR A 278 -24.65 -7.59 80.59
N LEU A 279 -24.89 -7.16 81.83
CA LEU A 279 -24.26 -7.52 83.12
C LEU A 279 -22.96 -8.33 83.15
N ILE A 280 -21.95 -7.81 83.88
CA ILE A 280 -21.02 -8.62 84.70
C ILE A 280 -20.86 -7.93 86.07
N PRO A 281 -20.99 -8.67 87.19
CA PRO A 281 -20.86 -8.14 88.55
C PRO A 281 -19.41 -8.17 89.03
N SER A 282 -19.04 -7.27 89.94
CA SER A 282 -17.81 -7.36 90.72
C SER A 282 -18.11 -6.96 92.16
N HIS A 283 -18.28 -7.98 93.01
CA HIS A 283 -18.36 -7.87 94.47
C HIS A 283 -17.13 -8.60 95.03
N SER A 284 -16.36 -7.94 95.90
CA SER A 284 -15.69 -8.44 97.13
C SER A 284 -14.52 -7.49 97.46
N VAL A 285 -14.66 -6.54 98.39
CA VAL A 285 -14.46 -6.62 99.87
C VAL A 285 -12.98 -6.74 100.29
N VAL A 286 -12.60 -5.86 101.23
CA VAL A 286 -11.67 -5.97 102.39
C VAL A 286 -10.91 -4.63 102.54
N GLY A 287 -11.34 -3.75 103.47
CA GLY A 287 -10.61 -3.46 104.72
C GLY A 287 -9.76 -2.18 104.55
N ASP A 288 -9.50 -1.29 105.51
CA ASP A 288 -9.73 -1.24 106.94
C ASP A 288 -9.41 0.23 107.38
N ARG A 289 -10.10 0.71 108.42
CA ARG A 289 -9.71 1.76 109.39
C ARG A 289 -8.77 2.92 108.99
N ARG A 290 -9.28 4.16 109.01
CA ARG A 290 -9.20 5.12 110.15
C ARG A 290 -9.88 6.44 109.80
#